data_AF-A0A914CXH7-F1
#
_entry.id   AF-A0A914CXH7-F1
#
_cell.length_a   1.000
_cell.length_b   1.000
_cell.length_c   1.000
_cell.angle_alpha   90.00
_cell.angle_beta   90.00
_cell.angle_gamma   90.00
#
_symmetry.space_group_name_H-M   'P 1'
#
loop_
_entity.id
_entity.type
_entity.pdbx_description
1 polymer ?
#
loop_
_entity_poly.entity_id
_entity_poly.type
_entity_poly.pdbx_seq_one_letter_code
_entity_poly.pdbx_strand_id
1 'polypeptide(L)' 'MDLTDFQSEYFWAILVGFILAFIIGVGLGANGIENSFGPAINSGAIGYVKAYILASIFTIIGATLVGKHV' A
#
# COMPACT_ATOMS: atom_id res chain seq x y z
N MET A 1 32.52 2.81 16.33
CA MET A 1 31.73 2.18 15.27
C MET A 1 31.67 3.17 14.14
N ASP A 2 32.26 2.84 13.00
CA ASP A 2 32.20 3.71 11.82
C ASP A 2 30.84 3.60 11.13
N LEU A 3 30.48 4.62 10.35
CA LEU A 3 29.18 4.69 9.67
C LEU A 3 28.94 3.49 8.74
N THR A 4 29.99 3.00 8.10
CA THR A 4 29.99 1.82 7.22
C THR A 4 29.65 0.53 7.97
N ASP A 5 30.16 0.37 9.19
CA ASP A 5 29.88 -0.82 10.01
C ASP A 5 28.40 -0.82 10.41
N PHE A 6 27.88 0.34 10.85
CA PHE A 6 26.47 0.51 11.20
C PHE A 6 25.54 0.20 10.01
N GLN A 7 25.84 0.71 8.82
CA GLN A 7 25.03 0.43 7.64
C GLN A 7 25.02 -1.07 7.31
N SER A 8 26.17 -1.75 7.37
CA SER A 8 26.26 -3.18 7.07
C SER A 8 25.47 -4.04 8.08
N GLU A 9 25.49 -3.67 9.35
CA GLU A 9 24.90 -4.44 10.44
C GLU A 9 23.38 -4.29 10.51
N TYR A 10 22.84 -3.14 10.10
CA TYR A 10 21.39 -2.88 10.12
C TYR A 10 20.71 -2.99 8.74
N PHE A 11 21.46 -3.19 7.66
CA PHE A 11 20.88 -3.32 6.31
C PHE A 11 19.84 -4.43 6.23
N TRP A 12 20.08 -5.57 6.87
CA TRP A 12 19.13 -6.69 6.91
C TRP A 12 17.80 -6.28 7.58
N ALA A 13 17.88 -5.49 8.67
CA ALA A 13 16.70 -5.06 9.42
C ALA A 13 15.88 -4.06 8.62
N ILE A 14 16.53 -3.16 7.88
CA ILE A 14 15.87 -2.22 6.95
C ILE A 14 15.18 -3.00 5.83
N LEU A 15 15.83 -4.02 5.26
CA LEU A 15 15.25 -4.83 4.20
C LEU A 15 14.00 -5.60 4.69
N VAL A 16 14.09 -6.22 5.87
CA VAL A 16 12.95 -6.91 6.49
C VAL A 16 11.82 -5.93 6.80
N GLY A 17 12.14 -4.76 7.37
CA GLY A 17 11.17 -3.71 7.65
C GLY A 17 10.46 -3.22 6.38
N PHE A 18 11.19 -3.07 5.28
CA PHE A 18 10.63 -2.69 3.98
C PHE A 18 9.64 -3.74 3.44
N ILE A 19 10.00 -5.02 3.50
CA ILE A 19 9.12 -6.11 3.05
C ILE A 19 7.85 -6.16 3.91
N LEU A 20 7.99 -6.08 5.24
CA LEU A 20 6.85 -6.06 6.15
C LEU A 20 5.94 -4.85 5.91
N ALA A 21 6.50 -3.66 5.75
CA ALA A 21 5.76 -2.45 5.42
C ALA A 21 4.99 -2.59 4.10
N PHE A 22 5.59 -3.23 3.09
CA PHE A 22 4.92 -3.49 1.82
C PHE A 22 3.74 -4.45 1.98
N ILE A 23 3.91 -5.56 2.69
CA ILE A 23 2.83 -6.53 2.94
C ILE A 23 1.66 -5.87 3.70
N ILE A 24 1.97 -5.12 4.76
CA ILE A 24 0.96 -4.41 5.56
C ILE A 24 0.27 -3.35 4.71
N GLY A 25 1.01 -2.56 3.94
CA GLY A 25 0.45 -1.53 3.07
C GLY A 25 -0.50 -2.09 2.02
N VAL A 26 -0.12 -3.19 1.36
CA VAL A 26 -0.99 -3.88 0.39
C VAL A 26 -2.23 -4.45 1.07
N GLY A 27 -2.09 -5.08 2.24
CA GLY A 27 -3.21 -5.64 3.00
C GLY A 27 -4.22 -4.59 3.47
N LEU A 28 -3.73 -3.46 3.99
CA LEU A 28 -4.58 -2.33 4.37
C LEU A 28 -5.29 -1.71 3.17
N GLY A 29 -4.58 -1.56 2.04
CA GLY A 29 -5.14 -1.06 0.80
C GLY A 29 -6.24 -1.98 0.24
N ALA A 30 -5.99 -3.30 0.17
CA ALA A 30 -6.93 -4.27 -0.38
C ALA A 30 -8.26 -4.32 0.40
N ASN A 31 -8.21 -4.31 1.74
CA ASN A 31 -9.40 -4.27 2.58
C ASN A 31 -10.27 -3.03 2.30
N GLY A 32 -9.63 -1.87 2.08
CA GLY A 32 -10.34 -0.64 1.74
C GLY A 32 -11.00 -0.66 0.37
N ILE A 33 -10.35 -1.30 -0.61
CA ILE A 33 -10.86 -1.45 -1.98
C ILE A 33 -12.09 -2.35 -2.00
N GLU A 34 -12.08 -3.48 -1.31
CA GLU A 34 -13.25 -4.37 -1.24
C GLU A 34 -14.46 -3.70 -0.58
N ASN A 35 -14.26 -3.03 0.56
CA ASN A 35 -15.37 -2.36 1.24
C ASN A 35 -15.96 -1.19 0.42
N SER A 36 -15.14 -0.51 -0.37
CA SER A 36 -15.57 0.68 -1.12
C SER A 36 -16.07 0.36 -2.54
N PHE A 37 -15.39 -0.55 -3.24
CA PHE A 37 -15.71 -0.92 -4.61
C PHE A 37 -16.45 -2.26 -4.73
N GLY A 38 -16.44 -3.11 -3.70
CA GLY A 38 -17.13 -4.40 -3.69
C GLY A 38 -18.62 -4.32 -4.00
N PRO A 39 -19.39 -3.38 -3.42
CA PRO A 39 -20.80 -3.19 -3.79
C PRO A 39 -20.99 -2.76 -5.25
N ALA A 40 -20.10 -1.91 -5.77
CA ALA A 40 -20.16 -1.43 -7.16
C ALA A 40 -19.76 -2.51 -8.18
N ILE A 41 -18.84 -3.41 -7.80
CA ILE A 41 -18.44 -4.55 -8.61
C ILE A 41 -19.52 -5.63 -8.60
N ASN A 42 -20.02 -6.01 -7.41
CA ASN A 42 -21.04 -7.05 -7.27
C ASN A 42 -22.42 -6.65 -7.82
N SER A 43 -22.72 -5.36 -7.93
CA SER A 43 -23.94 -4.86 -8.61
C SER A 43 -23.80 -4.79 -10.13
N GLY A 44 -22.62 -5.06 -10.69
CA GLY A 44 -22.34 -4.95 -12.13
C GLY A 44 -22.19 -3.51 -12.64
N ALA A 45 -22.17 -2.50 -11.77
CA ALA A 45 -21.99 -1.12 -12.16
C ALA A 45 -20.57 -0.84 -12.71
N ILE A 46 -19.55 -1.52 -12.17
CA ILE A 46 -18.17 -1.47 -12.66
C ILE A 46 -17.57 -2.88 -12.72
N GLY A 47 -16.71 -3.14 -13.70
CA GLY A 47 -15.98 -4.42 -13.79
C GLY A 47 -14.69 -4.44 -12.96
N TYR A 48 -14.19 -5.63 -12.63
CA TYR A 48 -12.98 -5.83 -11.82
C TYR A 48 -11.75 -5.04 -12.32
N VAL A 49 -11.48 -5.07 -13.63
CA VAL A 49 -10.32 -4.37 -14.23
C VAL A 49 -10.43 -2.85 -14.04
N LYS A 50 -11.64 -2.29 -14.22
CA LYS A 50 -11.89 -0.85 -14.06
C LYS A 50 -11.74 -0.45 -12.58
N ALA A 51 -12.24 -1.28 -11.67
CA ALA A 51 -12.10 -1.07 -10.25
C ALA A 51 -10.63 -1.06 -9.80
N TYR A 52 -9.79 -1.99 -10.30
CA TYR A 52 -8.36 -2.03 -9.99
C TYR A 52 -7.60 -0.78 -10.45
N ILE A 53 -7.88 -0.29 -11.67
CA ILE A 53 -7.26 0.92 -12.20
C ILE A 53 -7.65 2.14 -11.35
N LEU A 54 -8.95 2.28 -11.06
CA LEU A 54 -9.47 3.40 -10.27
C LEU A 54 -8.93 3.37 -8.84
N ALA A 55 -8.96 2.20 -8.20
CA ALA A 55 -8.41 1.98 -6.88
C ALA A 55 -6.92 2.37 -6.82
N SER A 56 -6.11 1.92 -7.78
CA SER A 56 -4.67 2.23 -7.80
C SER A 56 -4.40 3.74 -7.86
N ILE A 57 -5.15 4.48 -8.69
CA ILE A 57 -5.00 5.94 -8.82
C ILE A 57 -5.37 6.63 -7.49
N PHE A 58 -6.53 6.31 -6.92
CA PHE A 58 -6.97 6.94 -5.67
C PHE A 58 -6.12 6.54 -4.47
N THR A 59 -5.57 5.32 -4.44
CA THR A 59 -4.64 4.88 -3.40
C THR A 59 -3.34 5.67 -3.45
N ILE A 60 -2.76 5.92 -4.62
CA ILE A 60 -1.53 6.72 -4.76
C ILE A 60 -1.79 8.18 -4.38
N ILE A 61 -2.91 8.74 -4.81
CA ILE A 61 -3.32 10.12 -4.46
C ILE A 61 -3.54 10.24 -2.96
N GLY A 62 -4.33 9.34 -2.36
CA GLY A 62 -4.62 9.34 -0.92
C GLY A 62 -3.36 9.19 -0.07
N ALA A 63 -2.48 8.26 -0.44
CA ALA A 63 -1.18 8.08 0.23
C ALA A 63 -0.31 9.35 0.16
N THR A 64 -0.33 10.06 -0.98
CA THR A 64 0.50 11.26 -1.17
C THR A 64 -0.09 12.51 -0.49
N LEU A 65 -1.41 12.71 -0.57
CA LEU A 65 -2.10 13.90 -0.05
C LEU A 65 -2.37 13.82 1.45
N VAL A 66 -2.82 12.65 1.94
CA VAL A 66 -3.29 12.49 3.32
C VAL A 66 -2.30 11.71 4.18
N GLY A 67 -1.49 10.83 3.58
CA GLY A 67 -0.51 10.02 4.32
C GLY A 67 0.56 10.81 5.08
N LYS A 68 0.73 12.11 4.80
CA LYS A 68 1.64 13.00 5.54
C LYS A 68 1.04 13.54 6.85
N HIS A 69 -0.28 13.44 7.01
CA HIS A 69 -1.05 14.10 8.08
C HIS A 69 -1.59 13.13 9.14
N VAL A 70 -1.19 11.86 9.07
CA VAL A 70 -1.62 10.77 9.95
C VAL A 70 -0.44 10.14 10.67
#